data_AF-A0A6A4AX67-F1
#
_entry.id   AF-A0A6A4AX67-F1
#
_cell.length_a   1.000
_cell.length_b   1.000
_cell.length_c   1.000
_cell.angle_alpha   90.00
_cell.angle_beta   90.00
_cell.angle_gamma   90.00
#
_symmetry.space_group_name_H-M   'P 1'
#
loop_
_entity.id
_entity.type
_entity.pdbx_description
1 polymer ?
#
loop_
_entity_poly.entity_id
_entity_poly.type
_entity_poly.pdbx_seq_one_letter_code
_entity_poly.pdbx_strand_id
1 'polypeptide(L)'
;WCCQKSKTLKEKYIEYGCPSAATDKGCVGGTGNSCSMNLCLKVSGDAIATRTIAIDAPVQTASTGVLNALPSRPTGSDASKNVYYSVPCTDFSETDSNCHYNVKLSELLKVTSSFAASFPTPLSEANKINDYVFWRYNIDGGLWQTWDPHSDSPLAFKDASTSVIVEAWTSLGRVGDAFSFDVNLFVHSTLTCASYDSMWTLLGSTKVGNAYCAYPGSDFALVKLDMTVADVIPHPTATVTGSYTGVTCEIMLKEESTTATDTTAYQLLSDATSPTITKSFAVEMVHNPHTARKTAASVSCKFTRSPHSNTIMLADDTDTNSITCHHDFTVADCDAPELFSATPAGVCADKCAGNSAPGVNEACGGTVVRSDATVTSISTTDAQCCTDCDPDLVCVAVSQTSVKRCQMPSVTPLMLAATEEG
;
A
#
# COMPACT_ATOMS: atom_id res chain seq x y z
N TRP A 1 -19.50 -13.87 52.52
CA TRP A 1 -20.75 -14.35 53.16
C TRP A 1 -20.38 -15.07 54.44
N CYS A 2 -21.02 -14.77 55.57
CA CYS A 2 -20.73 -15.45 56.83
C CYS A 2 -21.91 -16.35 57.21
N CYS A 3 -21.63 -17.64 57.43
CA CYS A 3 -22.62 -18.59 57.92
C CYS A 3 -22.31 -18.90 59.38
N GLN A 4 -23.34 -18.80 60.22
CA GLN A 4 -23.25 -19.18 61.63
C GLN A 4 -23.87 -20.57 61.80
N LYS A 5 -23.11 -21.51 62.38
CA LYS A 5 -23.61 -22.84 62.73
C LYS A 5 -23.38 -23.07 64.21
N SER A 6 -24.43 -23.44 64.93
CA SER A 6 -24.35 -23.83 66.34
C SER A 6 -24.56 -25.33 66.47
N LYS A 7 -23.77 -25.98 67.33
CA LYS A 7 -23.97 -27.38 67.73
C LYS A 7 -23.98 -27.49 69.25
N THR A 8 -24.90 -28.26 69.79
CA THR A 8 -24.96 -28.59 71.22
C THR A 8 -24.05 -29.77 71.51
N LEU A 9 -23.16 -29.62 72.50
CA LEU A 9 -22.31 -30.72 72.96
C LEU A 9 -23.13 -31.67 73.85
N LYS A 10 -22.90 -32.98 73.68
CA LYS A 10 -23.43 -34.00 74.59
C LYS A 10 -22.28 -34.49 75.46
N GLU A 11 -22.40 -34.35 76.77
CA GLU A 11 -21.42 -34.89 77.70
C GLU A 11 -21.75 -36.34 78.04
N LYS A 12 -20.70 -37.14 78.20
CA LYS A 12 -20.82 -38.51 78.67
C LYS A 12 -20.89 -38.47 80.19
N TYR A 13 -22.08 -38.69 80.72
CA TYR A 13 -22.34 -38.72 82.16
C TYR A 13 -22.14 -40.14 82.71
N ILE A 14 -21.58 -40.24 83.92
CA ILE A 14 -21.56 -41.46 84.72
C ILE A 14 -21.98 -41.05 86.14
N GLU A 15 -23.13 -41.55 86.59
CA GLU A 15 -23.59 -41.36 87.97
C GLU A 15 -22.72 -42.18 88.93
N TYR A 16 -22.12 -41.54 89.93
CA TYR A 16 -21.46 -42.25 91.02
C TYR A 16 -22.50 -42.58 92.09
N GLY A 17 -23.08 -43.79 92.01
CA GLY A 17 -24.01 -44.33 93.00
C GLY A 17 -23.37 -45.37 93.92
N CYS A 18 -23.94 -45.57 95.11
CA CYS A 18 -23.61 -46.68 96.00
C CYS A 18 -23.82 -48.06 95.31
N PRO A 19 -23.13 -49.13 95.75
CA PRO A 19 -22.85 -50.34 94.93
C PRO A 19 -24.03 -51.20 94.48
N SER A 20 -25.29 -50.79 94.69
CA SER A 20 -26.49 -51.61 94.44
C SER A 20 -27.44 -51.09 93.37
N ALA A 21 -27.17 -49.95 92.72
CA ALA A 21 -27.96 -49.47 91.58
C ALA A 21 -27.22 -49.69 90.25
N ALA A 22 -27.95 -50.13 89.22
CA ALA A 22 -27.40 -50.31 87.87
C ALA A 22 -26.89 -48.96 87.33
N THR A 23 -25.61 -48.89 86.94
CA THR A 23 -25.02 -47.70 86.30
C THR A 23 -25.73 -47.39 84.99
N ASP A 24 -26.53 -46.33 84.96
CA ASP A 24 -27.10 -45.81 83.72
C ASP A 24 -26.01 -45.07 82.93
N LYS A 25 -25.82 -45.44 81.66
CA LYS A 25 -24.79 -44.86 80.77
C LYS A 25 -25.49 -44.12 79.64
N GLY A 26 -26.01 -42.94 79.96
CA GLY A 26 -26.62 -42.02 78.99
C GLY A 26 -25.68 -40.88 78.56
N CYS A 27 -25.80 -40.44 77.31
CA CYS A 27 -25.32 -39.11 76.90
C CYS A 27 -26.44 -38.10 77.19
N VAL A 28 -26.34 -37.36 78.29
CA VAL A 28 -27.34 -36.33 78.64
C VAL A 28 -26.75 -34.97 78.24
N GLY A 29 -27.42 -34.25 77.35
CA GLY A 29 -26.99 -32.90 76.95
C GLY A 29 -27.27 -31.92 78.08
N GLY A 30 -26.24 -31.25 78.60
CA GLY A 30 -26.41 -30.17 79.56
C GLY A 30 -27.15 -28.99 78.93
N THR A 31 -28.14 -28.44 79.63
CA THR A 31 -28.84 -27.20 79.23
C THR A 31 -27.85 -26.03 79.28
N GLY A 32 -27.43 -25.54 78.10
CA GLY A 32 -26.58 -24.35 77.96
C GLY A 32 -25.24 -24.56 77.24
N ASN A 33 -24.82 -25.81 77.00
CA ASN A 33 -23.52 -26.10 76.38
C ASN A 33 -23.62 -26.13 74.84
N SER A 34 -23.65 -24.94 74.23
CA SER A 34 -23.58 -24.79 72.77
C SER A 34 -22.23 -24.20 72.33
N CYS A 35 -21.61 -24.80 71.31
CA CYS A 35 -20.47 -24.19 70.63
C CYS A 35 -20.97 -23.53 69.35
N SER A 36 -20.80 -22.22 69.24
CA SER A 36 -21.03 -21.47 67.99
C SER A 36 -19.75 -21.38 67.19
N MET A 37 -19.81 -21.76 65.91
CA MET A 37 -18.77 -21.45 64.94
C MET A 37 -19.28 -20.39 63.96
N ASN A 38 -18.49 -19.34 63.79
CA ASN A 38 -18.69 -18.32 62.76
C ASN A 38 -17.68 -18.61 61.64
N LEU A 39 -18.17 -19.02 60.48
CA LEU A 39 -17.35 -19.20 59.29
C LEU A 39 -17.68 -18.10 58.30
N CYS A 40 -16.71 -17.24 58.01
CA CYS A 40 -16.82 -16.24 56.95
C CYS A 40 -16.11 -16.75 55.69
N LEU A 41 -16.88 -16.92 54.62
CA LEU A 41 -16.37 -17.22 53.29
C LEU A 41 -16.02 -15.91 52.59
N LYS A 42 -14.73 -15.75 52.28
CA LYS A 42 -14.25 -14.73 51.33
C LYS A 42 -14.36 -15.34 49.93
N VAL A 43 -15.19 -14.74 49.09
CA VAL A 43 -15.43 -15.16 47.71
C VAL A 43 -14.98 -14.00 46.83
N SER A 44 -14.07 -14.25 45.89
CA SER A 44 -13.67 -13.33 44.83
C SER A 44 -14.42 -13.67 43.53
N GLY A 45 -14.32 -12.82 42.50
CA GLY A 45 -14.93 -13.12 41.20
C GLY A 45 -14.48 -14.47 40.63
N ASP A 46 -13.19 -14.79 40.74
CA ASP A 46 -12.62 -16.09 40.33
C ASP A 46 -13.18 -17.30 41.07
N ALA A 47 -13.72 -17.09 42.27
CA ALA A 47 -14.37 -18.15 43.02
C ALA A 47 -15.79 -18.45 42.50
N ILE A 48 -16.37 -17.59 41.65
CA ILE A 48 -17.70 -17.75 41.05
C ILE A 48 -17.58 -18.17 39.59
N ALA A 49 -16.71 -17.51 38.83
CA ALA A 49 -16.67 -17.62 37.39
C ALA A 49 -15.23 -17.80 36.89
N THR A 50 -15.11 -18.38 35.71
CA THR A 50 -13.90 -18.41 34.90
C THR A 50 -14.18 -17.71 33.58
N ARG A 51 -13.15 -17.11 32.99
CA ARG A 51 -13.25 -16.39 31.73
C ARG A 51 -12.09 -16.68 30.81
N THR A 52 -12.34 -16.68 29.51
CA THR A 52 -11.29 -16.63 28.48
C THR A 52 -11.48 -15.37 27.65
N ILE A 53 -10.37 -14.75 27.26
CA ILE A 53 -10.35 -13.61 26.35
C ILE A 53 -9.06 -13.68 25.53
N ALA A 54 -9.18 -13.47 24.23
CA ALA A 54 -8.06 -13.39 23.30
C ALA A 54 -8.49 -12.59 22.06
N ILE A 55 -7.52 -12.09 21.30
CA ILE A 55 -7.78 -11.61 19.93
C ILE A 55 -8.32 -12.78 19.11
N ASP A 56 -9.41 -12.58 18.38
CA ASP A 56 -10.02 -13.67 17.60
C ASP A 56 -9.10 -14.12 16.45
N ALA A 57 -9.09 -15.43 16.16
CA ALA A 57 -8.15 -16.03 15.20
C ALA A 57 -8.21 -15.42 13.78
N PRO A 58 -9.39 -15.06 13.23
CA PRO A 58 -9.47 -14.32 11.97
C PRO A 58 -8.74 -12.97 12.07
N VAL A 59 -8.93 -12.22 13.17
CA VAL A 59 -8.31 -10.92 13.39
C VAL A 59 -6.78 -11.03 13.48
N GLN A 60 -6.27 -12.07 14.14
CA GLN A 60 -4.83 -12.37 14.16
C GLN A 60 -4.27 -12.61 12.74
N THR A 61 -5.06 -13.28 11.90
CA THR A 61 -4.69 -13.57 10.49
C THR A 61 -4.63 -12.29 9.66
N ALA A 62 -5.66 -11.42 9.73
CA ALA A 62 -5.62 -10.11 9.06
C ALA A 62 -4.48 -9.23 9.57
N SER A 63 -4.31 -9.17 10.89
CA SER A 63 -3.24 -8.41 11.53
C SER A 63 -1.86 -8.84 11.03
N THR A 64 -1.65 -10.15 10.85
CA THR A 64 -0.42 -10.69 10.25
C THR A 64 -0.27 -10.27 8.78
N GLY A 65 -1.38 -10.22 8.03
CA GLY A 65 -1.40 -9.71 6.66
C GLY A 65 -0.91 -8.25 6.57
N VAL A 66 -1.44 -7.38 7.43
CA VAL A 66 -1.01 -5.96 7.51
C VAL A 66 0.48 -5.84 7.86
N LEU A 67 0.95 -6.59 8.87
CA LEU A 67 2.35 -6.57 9.26
C LEU A 67 3.30 -7.05 8.15
N ASN A 68 2.86 -7.98 7.30
CA ASN A 68 3.64 -8.47 6.16
C ASN A 68 3.62 -7.51 4.96
N ALA A 69 2.64 -6.60 4.90
CA ALA A 69 2.53 -5.59 3.85
C ALA A 69 3.41 -4.35 4.09
N LEU A 70 3.94 -4.20 5.31
CA LEU A 70 4.88 -3.14 5.65
C LEU A 70 6.26 -3.46 5.04
N PRO A 71 7.01 -2.44 4.55
CA PRO A 71 8.37 -2.64 4.04
C PRO A 71 9.30 -3.30 5.06
N SER A 72 9.07 -3.02 6.34
CA SER A 72 9.74 -3.66 7.46
C SER A 72 8.77 -3.87 8.59
N ARG A 73 8.65 -5.11 9.09
CA ARG A 73 7.80 -5.44 10.23
C ARG A 73 8.30 -4.71 11.50
N PRO A 74 7.44 -3.96 12.21
CA PRO A 74 7.81 -3.30 13.46
C PRO A 74 8.33 -4.29 14.51
N THR A 75 9.42 -3.91 15.19
CA THR A 75 10.03 -4.76 16.24
C THR A 75 9.05 -4.98 17.39
N GLY A 76 8.92 -6.23 17.84
CA GLY A 76 8.00 -6.58 18.94
C GLY A 76 6.53 -6.73 18.54
N SER A 77 6.20 -6.62 17.25
CA SER A 77 4.82 -6.82 16.77
C SER A 77 4.34 -8.27 16.96
N ASP A 78 3.17 -8.42 17.58
CA ASP A 78 2.59 -9.71 17.97
C ASP A 78 1.07 -9.70 17.73
N ALA A 79 0.65 -10.29 16.61
CA ALA A 79 -0.76 -10.36 16.21
C ALA A 79 -1.62 -11.24 17.13
N SER A 80 -1.01 -12.05 18.01
CA SER A 80 -1.76 -12.81 19.04
C SER A 80 -2.15 -11.95 20.24
N LYS A 81 -1.50 -10.80 20.41
CA LYS A 81 -1.69 -9.87 21.54
C LYS A 81 -2.31 -8.54 21.13
N ASN A 82 -2.08 -8.10 19.90
CA ASN A 82 -2.50 -6.79 19.40
C ASN A 82 -3.22 -6.90 18.06
N VAL A 83 -3.99 -5.87 17.74
CA VAL A 83 -4.69 -5.72 16.46
C VAL A 83 -3.90 -4.77 15.57
N TYR A 84 -3.73 -5.13 14.30
CA TYR A 84 -3.07 -4.31 13.30
C TYR A 84 -3.99 -4.13 12.09
N TYR A 85 -4.20 -2.88 11.68
CA TYR A 85 -5.14 -2.51 10.64
C TYR A 85 -4.52 -1.46 9.69
N SER A 86 -4.85 -1.53 8.40
CA SER A 86 -4.43 -0.53 7.41
C SER A 86 -5.63 0.34 7.05
N VAL A 87 -5.55 1.65 7.31
CA VAL A 87 -6.61 2.60 6.93
C VAL A 87 -6.37 3.07 5.48
N PRO A 88 -7.42 3.20 4.66
CA PRO A 88 -7.31 3.54 3.23
C PRO A 88 -7.03 5.05 2.99
N CYS A 89 -6.21 5.66 3.84
CA CYS A 89 -5.86 7.08 3.82
C CYS A 89 -4.34 7.23 3.95
N THR A 90 -3.80 8.36 3.49
CA THR A 90 -2.36 8.67 3.62
C THR A 90 -1.99 9.30 4.96
N ASP A 91 -2.98 9.76 5.71
CA ASP A 91 -2.83 10.39 7.02
C ASP A 91 -3.99 10.02 7.93
N PHE A 92 -3.75 10.10 9.24
CA PHE A 92 -4.80 9.95 10.25
C PHE A 92 -5.70 11.19 10.26
N SER A 93 -7.00 10.98 10.48
CA SER A 93 -7.98 12.05 10.50
C SER A 93 -8.87 11.91 11.72
N GLU A 94 -9.28 13.05 12.29
CA GLU A 94 -10.26 13.09 13.38
C GLU A 94 -11.70 13.15 12.88
N THR A 95 -11.87 13.66 11.66
CA THR A 95 -13.16 14.06 11.08
C THR A 95 -13.58 13.20 9.91
N ASP A 96 -12.62 12.62 9.18
CA ASP A 96 -12.91 11.75 8.03
C ASP A 96 -13.16 10.32 8.50
N SER A 97 -14.43 9.95 8.56
CA SER A 97 -14.85 8.60 8.96
C SER A 97 -14.31 7.49 8.08
N ASN A 98 -13.89 7.79 6.84
CA ASN A 98 -13.28 6.80 5.95
C ASN A 98 -11.84 6.45 6.35
N CYS A 99 -11.18 7.34 7.12
CA CYS A 99 -9.83 7.14 7.64
C CYS A 99 -9.83 6.54 9.05
N HIS A 100 -10.99 6.16 9.59
CA HIS A 100 -11.12 5.53 10.89
C HIS A 100 -11.30 4.03 10.75
N TYR A 101 -10.78 3.26 11.70
CA TYR A 101 -11.15 1.86 11.84
C TYR A 101 -12.38 1.74 12.74
N ASN A 102 -13.55 1.53 12.12
CA ASN A 102 -14.82 1.37 12.83
C ASN A 102 -15.12 -0.13 13.01
N VAL A 103 -15.07 -0.63 14.25
CA VAL A 103 -15.22 -2.06 14.52
C VAL A 103 -15.83 -2.32 15.91
N LYS A 104 -16.57 -3.41 16.05
CA LYS A 104 -17.06 -3.84 17.37
C LYS A 104 -15.98 -4.59 18.15
N LEU A 105 -15.96 -4.45 19.47
CA LEU A 105 -15.04 -5.26 20.29
C LEU A 105 -15.36 -6.75 20.19
N SER A 106 -16.64 -7.11 20.01
CA SER A 106 -17.08 -8.49 19.76
C SER A 106 -16.56 -9.09 18.45
N GLU A 107 -16.18 -8.25 17.48
CA GLU A 107 -15.54 -8.69 16.22
C GLU A 107 -14.02 -8.82 16.37
N LEU A 108 -13.42 -8.11 17.33
CA LEU A 108 -11.98 -8.18 17.62
C LEU A 108 -11.61 -9.34 18.56
N LEU A 109 -12.51 -9.66 19.51
CA LEU A 109 -12.20 -10.48 20.66
C LEU A 109 -13.07 -11.72 20.72
N LYS A 110 -12.43 -12.85 21.02
CA LYS A 110 -13.12 -14.07 21.41
C LYS A 110 -13.19 -14.16 22.93
N VAL A 111 -14.38 -13.99 23.47
CA VAL A 111 -14.64 -14.07 24.92
C VAL A 111 -15.55 -15.25 25.27
N THR A 112 -15.26 -15.91 26.39
CA THR A 112 -16.18 -16.88 26.99
C THR A 112 -16.19 -16.73 28.50
N SER A 113 -17.32 -17.09 29.10
CA SER A 113 -17.50 -17.16 30.56
C SER A 113 -18.17 -18.48 30.92
N SER A 114 -17.76 -19.05 32.05
CA SER A 114 -18.39 -20.24 32.65
C SER A 114 -18.35 -20.13 34.16
N PHE A 115 -19.22 -20.84 34.86
CA PHE A 115 -19.10 -20.97 36.31
C PHE A 115 -17.80 -21.70 36.67
N ALA A 116 -17.14 -21.26 37.74
CA ALA A 116 -15.98 -21.96 38.27
C ALA A 116 -16.39 -23.34 38.78
N ALA A 117 -15.61 -24.37 38.48
CA ALA A 117 -15.93 -25.75 38.88
C ALA A 117 -16.04 -25.93 40.42
N SER A 118 -15.38 -25.06 41.18
CA SER A 118 -15.42 -25.01 42.64
C SER A 118 -16.67 -24.30 43.19
N PHE A 119 -17.42 -23.58 42.35
CA PHE A 119 -18.61 -22.86 42.76
C PHE A 119 -19.85 -23.76 42.70
N PRO A 120 -20.59 -23.93 43.81
CA PRO A 120 -21.77 -24.80 43.85
C PRO A 120 -22.92 -24.15 43.07
N THR A 121 -22.98 -24.42 41.77
CA THR A 121 -23.98 -23.88 40.85
C THR A 121 -25.17 -24.83 40.73
N PRO A 122 -26.40 -24.42 41.08
CA PRO A 122 -27.59 -25.22 40.87
C PRO A 122 -27.80 -25.55 39.38
N LEU A 123 -28.31 -26.74 39.07
CA LEU A 123 -28.56 -27.16 37.68
C LEU A 123 -29.48 -26.19 36.91
N SER A 124 -30.42 -25.53 37.60
CA SER A 124 -31.32 -24.53 37.00
C SER A 124 -30.60 -23.25 36.54
N GLU A 125 -29.40 -23.00 37.06
CA GLU A 125 -28.59 -21.80 36.80
C GLU A 125 -27.37 -22.11 35.92
N ALA A 126 -27.07 -23.38 35.63
CA ALA A 126 -25.82 -23.80 34.98
C ALA A 126 -25.55 -23.12 33.62
N ASN A 127 -26.61 -22.71 32.91
CA ASN A 127 -26.50 -22.06 31.59
C ASN A 127 -26.70 -20.53 31.65
N LYS A 128 -26.78 -19.93 32.84
CA LYS A 128 -27.09 -18.51 33.04
C LYS A 128 -25.87 -17.67 33.43
N ILE A 129 -24.66 -18.12 33.10
CA ILE A 129 -23.42 -17.42 33.52
C ILE A 129 -23.37 -15.95 33.08
N ASN A 130 -23.99 -15.61 31.95
CA ASN A 130 -24.05 -14.24 31.43
C ASN A 130 -24.87 -13.30 32.33
N ASP A 131 -25.72 -13.83 33.23
CA ASP A 131 -26.45 -13.04 34.23
C ASP A 131 -25.54 -12.66 35.43
N TYR A 132 -24.37 -13.29 35.56
CA TYR A 132 -23.45 -13.13 36.69
C TYR A 132 -22.11 -12.49 36.31
N VAL A 133 -21.74 -12.55 35.02
CA VAL A 133 -20.49 -11.98 34.50
C VAL A 133 -20.81 -10.78 33.61
N PHE A 134 -20.35 -9.62 34.04
CA PHE A 134 -20.49 -8.35 33.34
C PHE A 134 -19.14 -7.94 32.76
N TRP A 135 -19.12 -7.48 31.52
CA TRP A 135 -17.90 -7.01 30.89
C TRP A 135 -17.86 -5.49 30.85
N ARG A 136 -16.64 -4.96 30.89
CA ARG A 136 -16.37 -3.54 30.70
C ARG A 136 -15.06 -3.34 29.97
N TYR A 137 -14.92 -2.21 29.28
CA TYR A 137 -13.67 -1.81 28.66
C TYR A 137 -13.29 -0.38 29.01
N ASN A 138 -12.02 -0.07 28.77
CA ASN A 138 -11.42 1.24 28.88
C ASN A 138 -10.55 1.48 27.65
N ILE A 139 -10.58 2.70 27.12
CA ILE A 139 -9.75 3.12 25.98
C ILE A 139 -8.85 4.25 26.46
N ASP A 140 -7.54 4.12 26.27
CA ASP A 140 -6.50 5.11 26.59
C ASP A 140 -6.58 5.73 27.99
N GLY A 141 -6.94 4.92 28.99
CA GLY A 141 -7.07 5.38 30.38
C GLY A 141 -8.29 6.26 30.64
N GLY A 142 -9.26 6.30 29.73
CA GLY A 142 -10.48 7.08 29.83
C GLY A 142 -11.47 6.58 30.88
N LEU A 143 -12.78 6.79 30.65
CA LEU A 143 -13.83 6.27 31.53
C LEU A 143 -14.17 4.82 31.16
N TRP A 144 -14.35 3.97 32.18
CA TRP A 144 -14.85 2.61 31.99
C TRP A 144 -16.26 2.60 31.40
N GLN A 145 -16.47 1.82 30.35
CA GLN A 145 -17.75 1.61 29.68
C GLN A 145 -18.22 0.18 29.88
N THR A 146 -19.52 -0.02 30.09
CA THR A 146 -20.14 -1.37 30.09
C THR A 146 -20.12 -1.94 28.68
N TRP A 147 -19.88 -3.25 28.58
CA TRP A 147 -19.83 -3.96 27.31
C TRP A 147 -20.65 -5.24 27.36
N ASP A 148 -21.47 -5.43 26.34
CA ASP A 148 -22.15 -6.70 26.08
C ASP A 148 -21.56 -7.32 24.80
N PRO A 149 -20.80 -8.42 24.89
CA PRO A 149 -20.22 -9.09 23.72
C PRO A 149 -21.24 -9.57 22.68
N HIS A 150 -22.53 -9.65 23.02
CA HIS A 150 -23.59 -10.10 22.11
C HIS A 150 -24.35 -8.92 21.46
N SER A 151 -24.15 -7.70 21.96
CA SER A 151 -24.92 -6.52 21.55
C SER A 151 -24.12 -5.23 21.75
N ASP A 152 -22.93 -5.15 21.14
CA ASP A 152 -22.09 -3.95 21.16
C ASP A 152 -22.19 -3.11 19.87
N SER A 153 -21.78 -1.85 20.02
CA SER A 153 -21.73 -0.86 18.94
C SER A 153 -20.29 -0.69 18.45
N PRO A 154 -20.08 -0.32 17.18
CA PRO A 154 -18.75 -0.03 16.67
C PRO A 154 -18.06 1.09 17.44
N LEU A 155 -16.77 0.92 17.66
CA LEU A 155 -15.84 1.93 18.15
C LEU A 155 -15.04 2.48 16.98
N ALA A 156 -14.77 3.78 16.99
CA ALA A 156 -13.93 4.43 15.99
C ALA A 156 -12.51 4.58 16.55
N PHE A 157 -11.56 3.81 16.02
CA PHE A 157 -10.13 3.99 16.27
C PHE A 157 -9.56 4.93 15.20
N LYS A 158 -8.83 5.97 15.64
CA LYS A 158 -8.37 7.06 14.77
C LYS A 158 -6.87 7.29 14.82
N ASP A 159 -6.27 7.02 15.96
CA ASP A 159 -4.85 7.21 16.20
C ASP A 159 -4.01 6.03 15.69
N ALA A 160 -2.72 6.28 15.50
CA ALA A 160 -1.75 5.26 15.09
C ALA A 160 -1.70 4.07 16.08
N SER A 161 -1.97 4.32 17.36
CA SER A 161 -2.04 3.29 18.39
C SER A 161 -3.02 3.72 19.48
N THR A 162 -3.96 2.84 19.80
CA THR A 162 -4.97 3.04 20.85
C THR A 162 -4.95 1.83 21.79
N SER A 163 -4.80 2.07 23.08
CA SER A 163 -4.75 1.01 24.09
C SER A 163 -6.14 0.68 24.62
N VAL A 164 -6.49 -0.60 24.61
CA VAL A 164 -7.78 -1.11 25.07
C VAL A 164 -7.57 -2.10 26.20
N ILE A 165 -8.28 -1.89 27.30
CA ILE A 165 -8.29 -2.78 28.46
C ILE A 165 -9.69 -3.33 28.66
N VAL A 166 -9.82 -4.66 28.75
CA VAL A 166 -11.08 -5.36 28.95
C VAL A 166 -11.05 -6.16 30.23
N GLU A 167 -12.12 -6.05 31.02
CA GLU A 167 -12.28 -6.78 32.28
C GLU A 167 -13.63 -7.48 32.36
N ALA A 168 -13.63 -8.66 32.99
CA ALA A 168 -14.83 -9.38 33.40
C ALA A 168 -15.04 -9.20 34.91
N TRP A 169 -16.29 -8.98 35.32
CA TRP A 169 -16.66 -8.71 36.71
C TRP A 169 -17.87 -9.51 37.13
N THR A 170 -17.87 -9.93 38.39
CA THR A 170 -19.08 -10.35 39.11
C THR A 170 -19.44 -9.29 40.13
N SER A 171 -20.60 -9.45 40.78
CA SER A 171 -20.96 -8.63 41.94
C SER A 171 -19.96 -8.72 43.11
N LEU A 172 -19.08 -9.72 43.13
CA LEU A 172 -18.05 -9.92 44.17
C LEU A 172 -16.63 -9.54 43.73
N GLY A 173 -16.46 -8.99 42.54
CA GLY A 173 -15.18 -8.48 42.04
C GLY A 173 -14.78 -9.02 40.67
N ARG A 174 -13.58 -8.62 40.23
CA ARG A 174 -13.00 -9.00 38.93
C ARG A 174 -12.81 -10.52 38.82
N VAL A 175 -13.01 -11.02 37.61
CA VAL A 175 -12.75 -12.42 37.21
C VAL A 175 -11.48 -12.41 36.36
N GLY A 176 -10.42 -13.00 36.90
CA GLY A 176 -9.09 -13.04 36.32
C GLY A 176 -8.42 -11.67 36.24
N ASP A 177 -7.35 -11.63 35.47
CA ASP A 177 -6.60 -10.40 35.21
C ASP A 177 -7.32 -9.49 34.20
N ALA A 178 -6.87 -8.25 34.05
CA ALA A 178 -7.31 -7.45 32.91
C ALA A 178 -6.68 -8.01 31.63
N PHE A 179 -7.38 -7.91 30.50
CA PHE A 179 -6.80 -8.20 29.19
C PHE A 179 -6.53 -6.88 28.48
N SER A 180 -5.28 -6.63 28.13
CA SER A 180 -4.84 -5.41 27.47
C SER A 180 -4.29 -5.74 26.10
N PHE A 181 -4.71 -4.96 25.11
CA PHE A 181 -4.20 -5.02 23.74
C PHE A 181 -4.23 -3.63 23.13
N ASP A 182 -3.39 -3.42 22.13
CA ASP A 182 -3.37 -2.18 21.36
C ASP A 182 -3.97 -2.42 19.98
N VAL A 183 -4.78 -1.46 19.52
CA VAL A 183 -5.23 -1.34 18.14
C VAL A 183 -4.26 -0.40 17.44
N ASN A 184 -3.48 -0.94 16.51
CA ASN A 184 -2.44 -0.21 15.79
C ASN A 184 -2.88 0.02 14.35
N LEU A 185 -2.96 1.28 13.95
CA LEU A 185 -3.38 1.69 12.62
C LEU A 185 -2.17 2.11 11.79
N PHE A 186 -2.15 1.71 10.53
CA PHE A 186 -1.17 2.16 9.54
C PHE A 186 -1.88 2.84 8.40
N VAL A 187 -1.35 3.99 7.99
CA VAL A 187 -1.80 4.72 6.80
C VAL A 187 -1.08 4.20 5.56
N HIS A 188 -1.66 4.47 4.40
CA HIS A 188 -1.05 4.14 3.12
C HIS A 188 0.06 5.14 2.77
N SER A 189 1.05 4.71 1.99
CA SER A 189 2.07 5.64 1.51
C SER A 189 1.49 6.60 0.46
N THR A 190 1.88 7.88 0.53
CA THR A 190 1.45 8.88 -0.45
C THR A 190 2.17 8.68 -1.78
N LEU A 191 1.39 8.56 -2.86
CA LEU A 191 1.92 8.55 -4.23
C LEU A 191 2.36 9.98 -4.60
N THR A 192 3.46 10.13 -5.35
CA THR A 192 4.02 11.45 -5.67
C THR A 192 4.61 11.54 -7.06
N CYS A 193 4.48 12.70 -7.70
CA CYS A 193 5.13 13.01 -8.98
C CYS A 193 6.39 13.87 -8.83
N ALA A 194 6.86 14.10 -7.60
CA ALA A 194 7.92 15.08 -7.33
C ALA A 194 9.22 14.84 -8.12
N SER A 195 9.60 13.58 -8.34
CA SER A 195 10.79 13.21 -9.10
C SER A 195 10.52 12.96 -10.59
N TYR A 196 9.25 12.98 -11.03
CA TYR A 196 8.85 12.50 -12.35
C TYR A 196 9.51 13.29 -13.49
N ASP A 197 9.56 14.62 -13.40
CA ASP A 197 10.24 15.45 -14.41
C ASP A 197 11.72 15.12 -14.56
N SER A 198 12.40 14.77 -13.45
CA SER A 198 13.83 14.45 -13.47
C SER A 198 14.15 13.07 -14.08
N MET A 199 13.12 12.22 -14.26
CA MET A 199 13.26 10.91 -14.93
C MET A 199 13.37 11.04 -16.44
N TRP A 200 12.99 12.18 -17.00
CA TRP A 200 13.03 12.44 -18.44
C TRP A 200 14.25 13.27 -18.81
N THR A 201 15.02 12.79 -19.78
CA THR A 201 16.23 13.47 -20.25
C THR A 201 16.23 13.54 -21.78
N LEU A 202 16.46 14.73 -22.35
CA LEU A 202 16.70 14.88 -23.79
C LEU A 202 18.19 14.78 -24.10
N LEU A 203 18.59 13.66 -24.68
CA LEU A 203 19.99 13.32 -24.98
C LEU A 203 20.49 14.06 -26.22
N GLY A 204 21.72 14.59 -26.15
CA GLY A 204 22.37 15.25 -27.29
C GLY A 204 21.73 16.57 -27.72
N SER A 205 20.66 17.00 -27.05
CA SER A 205 20.00 18.28 -27.30
C SER A 205 20.69 19.43 -26.55
N THR A 206 20.58 20.63 -27.10
CA THR A 206 20.91 21.86 -26.38
C THR A 206 19.61 22.62 -26.06
N LYS A 207 19.52 23.22 -24.88
CA LYS A 207 18.34 24.01 -24.51
C LYS A 207 18.50 25.44 -25.01
N VAL A 208 17.56 25.89 -25.84
CA VAL A 208 17.52 27.25 -26.40
C VAL A 208 16.21 27.92 -25.97
N GLY A 209 16.31 28.83 -25.00
CA GLY A 209 15.15 29.43 -24.36
C GLY A 209 14.30 28.35 -23.64
N ASN A 210 13.05 28.22 -24.07
CA ASN A 210 12.09 27.27 -23.50
C ASN A 210 11.96 25.95 -24.28
N ALA A 211 12.73 25.77 -25.36
CA ALA A 211 12.71 24.56 -26.17
C ALA A 211 14.07 23.84 -26.12
N TYR A 212 14.05 22.54 -26.34
CA TYR A 212 15.22 21.72 -26.61
C TYR A 212 15.39 21.59 -28.11
N CYS A 213 16.61 21.70 -28.59
CA CYS A 213 16.91 21.46 -29.99
C CYS A 213 16.67 19.98 -30.33
N ALA A 214 16.26 19.72 -31.57
CA ALA A 214 16.32 18.38 -32.13
C ALA A 214 17.73 17.78 -31.99
N TYR A 215 17.81 16.45 -32.08
CA TYR A 215 19.10 15.78 -32.08
C TYR A 215 19.94 16.31 -33.27
N PRO A 216 21.25 16.59 -33.11
CA PRO A 216 22.01 17.31 -34.13
C PRO A 216 21.87 16.75 -35.55
N GLY A 217 21.42 17.61 -36.47
CA GLY A 217 21.20 17.28 -37.89
C GLY A 217 19.99 16.39 -38.15
N SER A 218 19.13 16.12 -37.16
CA SER A 218 17.91 15.33 -37.26
C SER A 218 16.66 16.20 -37.10
N ASP A 219 15.51 15.65 -37.50
CA ASP A 219 14.17 16.20 -37.30
C ASP A 219 13.45 15.61 -36.06
N PHE A 220 14.16 14.91 -35.20
CA PHE A 220 13.64 14.29 -33.98
C PHE A 220 14.49 14.62 -32.75
N ALA A 221 13.86 14.67 -31.58
CA ALA A 221 14.55 14.67 -30.29
C ALA A 221 14.78 13.24 -29.80
N LEU A 222 15.97 12.98 -29.24
CA LEU A 222 16.28 11.74 -28.55
C LEU A 222 15.93 11.88 -27.07
N VAL A 223 14.82 11.26 -26.65
CA VAL A 223 14.31 11.34 -25.28
C VAL A 223 14.62 10.03 -24.55
N LYS A 224 15.08 10.11 -23.31
CA LYS A 224 15.33 8.97 -22.43
C LYS A 224 14.44 9.08 -21.19
N LEU A 225 13.80 7.96 -20.86
CA LEU A 225 13.16 7.72 -19.58
C LEU A 225 14.07 6.84 -18.74
N ASP A 226 14.49 7.32 -17.57
CA ASP A 226 15.14 6.56 -16.51
C ASP A 226 14.30 6.67 -15.24
N MET A 227 13.44 5.67 -15.02
CA MET A 227 12.46 5.66 -13.95
C MET A 227 12.79 4.59 -12.91
N THR A 228 12.67 4.97 -11.64
CA THR A 228 12.61 4.03 -10.52
C THR A 228 11.23 4.13 -9.88
N VAL A 229 10.49 3.03 -9.80
CA VAL A 229 9.12 3.01 -9.27
C VAL A 229 9.05 3.54 -7.83
N ALA A 230 10.08 3.28 -7.02
CA ALA A 230 10.17 3.73 -5.64
C ALA A 230 10.18 5.27 -5.49
N ASP A 231 10.52 6.02 -6.54
CA ASP A 231 10.52 7.49 -6.53
C ASP A 231 9.10 8.07 -6.73
N VAL A 232 8.18 7.28 -7.30
CA VAL A 232 6.76 7.65 -7.50
C VAL A 232 5.86 7.01 -6.44
N ILE A 233 6.25 5.82 -5.99
CA ILE A 233 5.61 5.07 -4.91
C ILE A 233 6.63 4.95 -3.77
N PRO A 234 6.77 5.98 -2.92
CA PRO A 234 7.67 5.93 -1.78
C PRO A 234 7.30 4.78 -0.85
N HIS A 235 8.32 4.20 -0.21
CA HIS A 235 8.19 3.12 0.78
C HIS A 235 8.60 3.57 2.19
N PRO A 236 7.85 4.49 2.85
CA PRO A 236 8.11 4.82 4.24
C PRO A 236 7.96 3.59 5.14
N THR A 237 8.81 3.48 6.17
CA THR A 237 8.86 2.33 7.09
C THR A 237 7.59 2.13 7.91
N ALA A 238 6.78 3.17 8.09
CA ALA A 238 5.57 3.17 8.92
C ALA A 238 4.26 3.21 8.12
N THR A 239 4.31 2.99 6.81
CA THR A 239 3.13 3.07 5.94
C THR A 239 2.97 1.83 5.08
N VAL A 240 1.72 1.47 4.79
CA VAL A 240 1.41 0.38 3.88
C VAL A 240 1.51 0.90 2.45
N THR A 241 2.47 0.37 1.69
CA THR A 241 2.79 0.90 0.35
C THR A 241 2.03 0.22 -0.78
N GLY A 242 1.49 -0.99 -0.52
CA GLY A 242 1.01 -1.89 -1.56
C GLY A 242 2.15 -2.41 -2.44
N SER A 243 1.82 -3.23 -3.43
CA SER A 243 2.77 -3.69 -4.44
C SER A 243 2.52 -2.94 -5.74
N TYR A 244 3.58 -2.51 -6.42
CA TYR A 244 3.46 -1.96 -7.77
C TYR A 244 2.74 -2.93 -8.70
N THR A 245 1.74 -2.43 -9.43
CA THR A 245 0.95 -3.23 -10.38
C THR A 245 1.11 -2.75 -11.82
N GLY A 246 1.62 -1.53 -12.01
CA GLY A 246 2.05 -1.09 -13.33
C GLY A 246 2.12 0.40 -13.54
N VAL A 247 2.61 0.75 -14.71
CA VAL A 247 2.63 2.10 -15.28
C VAL A 247 2.15 2.00 -16.72
N THR A 248 1.29 2.93 -17.11
CA THR A 248 0.92 3.16 -18.50
C THR A 248 1.18 4.62 -18.81
N CYS A 249 2.03 4.86 -19.82
CA CYS A 249 2.35 6.19 -20.29
C CYS A 249 1.75 6.42 -21.67
N GLU A 250 1.18 7.59 -21.85
CA GLU A 250 0.66 8.10 -23.11
C GLU A 250 1.42 9.36 -23.50
N ILE A 251 1.60 9.56 -24.80
CA ILE A 251 2.24 10.76 -25.36
C ILE A 251 1.33 11.41 -26.39
N MET A 252 1.36 12.73 -26.41
CA MET A 252 0.70 13.58 -27.38
C MET A 252 1.71 14.58 -27.95
N LEU A 253 1.73 14.75 -29.27
CA LEU A 253 2.55 15.74 -29.96
C LEU A 253 1.68 16.77 -30.66
N LYS A 254 2.04 18.04 -30.60
CA LYS A 254 1.38 19.11 -31.38
C LYS A 254 2.37 20.16 -31.85
N GLU A 255 2.09 20.78 -32.99
CA GLU A 255 2.83 21.96 -33.41
C GLU A 255 2.57 23.10 -32.42
N GLU A 256 3.64 23.80 -32.01
CA GLU A 256 3.51 24.94 -31.12
C GLU A 256 3.04 26.17 -31.93
N SER A 257 1.72 26.23 -32.18
CA SER A 257 1.03 27.42 -32.69
C SER A 257 -0.22 27.70 -31.87
N THR A 258 -0.66 28.96 -31.83
CA THR A 258 -1.86 29.38 -31.07
C THR A 258 -3.17 28.81 -31.62
N THR A 259 -3.13 28.18 -32.80
CA THR A 259 -4.29 27.62 -33.50
C THR A 259 -4.25 26.10 -33.66
N ALA A 260 -3.17 25.44 -33.21
CA ALA A 260 -3.04 23.99 -33.32
C ALA A 260 -4.01 23.27 -32.36
N THR A 261 -4.72 22.27 -32.87
CA THR A 261 -5.55 21.37 -32.05
C THR A 261 -4.67 20.34 -31.35
N ASP A 262 -5.05 19.95 -30.14
CA ASP A 262 -4.43 18.81 -29.45
C ASP A 262 -4.62 17.53 -30.27
N THR A 263 -3.59 16.69 -30.36
CA THR A 263 -3.68 15.41 -31.06
C THR A 263 -4.17 14.31 -30.13
N THR A 264 -4.65 13.21 -30.71
CA THR A 264 -5.02 12.04 -29.91
C THR A 264 -3.77 11.46 -29.23
N ALA A 265 -3.81 11.30 -27.91
CA ALA A 265 -2.74 10.65 -27.16
C ALA A 265 -2.60 9.17 -27.55
N TYR A 266 -1.37 8.67 -27.55
CA TYR A 266 -1.06 7.29 -27.91
C TYR A 266 -0.20 6.62 -26.83
N GLN A 267 -0.41 5.33 -26.57
CA GLN A 267 0.31 4.59 -25.54
C GLN A 267 1.80 4.46 -25.89
N LEU A 268 2.65 5.18 -25.15
CA LEU A 268 4.11 5.19 -25.26
C LEU A 268 4.77 3.98 -24.59
N LEU A 269 4.25 3.60 -23.44
CA LEU A 269 4.82 2.55 -22.59
C LEU A 269 3.70 1.91 -21.77
N SER A 270 3.78 0.60 -21.59
CA SER A 270 3.08 -0.09 -20.50
C SER A 270 4.01 -1.14 -19.92
N ASP A 271 4.12 -1.17 -18.59
CA ASP A 271 4.92 -2.14 -17.85
C ASP A 271 4.22 -2.44 -16.51
N ALA A 272 4.19 -3.71 -16.10
CA ALA A 272 3.50 -4.15 -14.89
C ALA A 272 4.42 -4.74 -13.81
N THR A 273 5.70 -4.93 -14.11
CA THR A 273 6.58 -5.82 -13.34
C THR A 273 7.94 -5.24 -13.03
N SER A 274 8.43 -4.30 -13.82
CA SER A 274 9.78 -3.77 -13.71
C SER A 274 9.86 -2.68 -12.62
N PRO A 275 10.68 -2.85 -11.57
CA PRO A 275 10.86 -1.81 -10.54
C PRO A 275 11.68 -0.61 -11.04
N THR A 276 12.40 -0.79 -12.14
CA THR A 276 13.17 0.23 -12.84
C THR A 276 12.91 0.11 -14.34
N ILE A 277 12.68 1.22 -15.01
CA ILE A 277 12.41 1.27 -16.45
C ILE A 277 13.38 2.26 -17.08
N THR A 278 14.23 1.76 -17.98
CA THR A 278 15.12 2.58 -18.80
C THR A 278 14.77 2.37 -20.27
N LYS A 279 14.28 3.42 -20.95
CA LYS A 279 13.94 3.39 -22.38
C LYS A 279 14.32 4.68 -23.08
N SER A 280 14.59 4.58 -24.38
CA SER A 280 14.84 5.73 -25.25
C SER A 280 13.84 5.77 -26.39
N PHE A 281 13.43 6.97 -26.76
CA PHE A 281 12.43 7.27 -27.76
C PHE A 281 12.96 8.33 -28.73
N ALA A 282 12.70 8.17 -30.03
CA ALA A 282 12.79 9.27 -30.96
C ALA A 282 11.44 9.98 -30.99
N VAL A 283 11.40 11.27 -30.69
CA VAL A 283 10.19 12.10 -30.81
C VAL A 283 10.38 13.01 -32.01
N GLU A 284 9.77 12.63 -33.13
CA GLU A 284 9.80 13.43 -34.35
C GLU A 284 8.99 14.71 -34.17
N MET A 285 9.52 15.78 -34.74
CA MET A 285 8.78 17.03 -34.84
C MET A 285 7.55 16.83 -35.73
N VAL A 286 6.45 17.50 -35.40
CA VAL A 286 5.19 17.39 -36.16
C VAL A 286 5.45 17.74 -37.62
N HIS A 287 4.97 16.89 -38.52
CA HIS A 287 5.19 17.03 -39.94
C HIS A 287 3.86 17.01 -40.70
N ASN A 288 3.42 18.18 -41.20
CA ASN A 288 2.22 18.30 -42.02
C ASN A 288 2.13 19.63 -42.80
N PRO A 289 2.48 19.69 -44.11
CA PRO A 289 3.35 18.81 -44.90
C PRO A 289 4.84 19.18 -44.75
N HIS A 290 5.14 20.13 -43.87
CA HIS A 290 6.49 20.56 -43.54
C HIS A 290 6.72 20.30 -42.05
N THR A 291 7.98 20.11 -41.69
CA THR A 291 8.39 19.97 -40.30
C THR A 291 8.12 21.28 -39.56
N ALA A 292 7.33 21.19 -38.49
CA ALA A 292 7.00 22.32 -37.64
C ALA A 292 8.28 22.92 -37.05
N ARG A 293 8.35 24.25 -36.91
CA ARG A 293 9.52 24.90 -36.26
C ARG A 293 9.67 24.50 -34.80
N LYS A 294 8.54 24.23 -34.15
CA LYS A 294 8.47 23.82 -32.75
C LYS A 294 7.34 22.82 -32.56
N THR A 295 7.62 21.79 -31.80
CA THR A 295 6.67 20.73 -31.43
C THR A 295 6.60 20.66 -29.92
N ALA A 296 5.41 20.81 -29.35
CA ALA A 296 5.16 20.54 -27.95
C ALA A 296 4.78 19.06 -27.78
N ALA A 297 5.47 18.39 -26.87
CA ALA A 297 5.18 17.04 -26.44
C ALA A 297 4.63 17.06 -25.02
N SER A 298 3.59 16.28 -24.76
CA SER A 298 3.03 16.04 -23.44
C SER A 298 2.99 14.55 -23.16
N VAL A 299 3.63 14.13 -22.08
CA VAL A 299 3.66 12.75 -21.62
C VAL A 299 2.87 12.64 -20.33
N SER A 300 1.97 11.67 -20.26
CA SER A 300 1.15 11.38 -19.08
C SER A 300 1.36 9.93 -18.69
N CYS A 301 1.92 9.66 -17.52
CA CYS A 301 2.06 8.30 -16.98
C CYS A 301 1.13 8.10 -15.79
N LYS A 302 0.24 7.10 -15.88
CA LYS A 302 -0.55 6.60 -14.77
C LYS A 302 0.17 5.43 -14.10
N PHE A 303 0.51 5.60 -12.84
CA PHE A 303 1.11 4.59 -11.97
C PHE A 303 0.03 3.95 -11.12
N THR A 304 0.11 2.64 -10.93
CA THR A 304 -0.86 1.88 -10.14
C THR A 304 -0.15 0.95 -9.16
N ARG A 305 -0.79 0.74 -8.00
CA ARG A 305 -0.41 -0.26 -7.01
C ARG A 305 -1.61 -1.12 -6.62
N SER A 306 -1.35 -2.22 -5.94
CA SER A 306 -2.39 -3.00 -5.29
C SER A 306 -2.96 -2.19 -4.13
N PRO A 307 -4.29 -2.11 -4.01
CA PRO A 307 -4.93 -1.64 -2.79
C PRO A 307 -4.56 -2.59 -1.64
N HIS A 308 -4.48 -2.06 -0.42
CA HIS A 308 -4.18 -2.86 0.77
C HIS A 308 -5.18 -2.57 1.90
N SER A 309 -6.45 -2.84 1.66
CA SER A 309 -7.39 -3.11 2.76
C SER A 309 -7.27 -4.56 3.24
N ASN A 310 -7.37 -4.76 4.56
CA ASN A 310 -7.58 -6.07 5.15
C ASN A 310 -9.06 -6.45 4.99
N THR A 311 -9.34 -7.42 4.14
CA THR A 311 -10.68 -7.90 3.76
C THR A 311 -11.50 -8.55 4.89
N ILE A 312 -11.15 -8.37 6.17
CA ILE A 312 -11.93 -8.94 7.28
C ILE A 312 -13.16 -8.12 7.61
N MET A 313 -13.22 -6.82 7.30
CA MET A 313 -14.42 -6.01 7.55
C MET A 313 -14.66 -5.02 6.42
N LEU A 314 -15.84 -5.14 5.84
CA LEU A 314 -16.45 -4.35 4.77
C LEU A 314 -16.00 -2.87 4.74
N ALA A 315 -15.16 -2.53 3.77
CA ALA A 315 -15.21 -1.24 3.11
C ALA A 315 -14.83 -1.49 1.65
N ASP A 316 -15.65 -1.02 0.72
CA ASP A 316 -15.21 -0.83 -0.65
C ASP A 316 -13.95 0.03 -0.59
N ASP A 317 -12.84 -0.53 -1.08
CA ASP A 317 -11.54 0.11 -0.99
C ASP A 317 -11.56 1.38 -1.85
N THR A 318 -11.64 2.53 -1.20
CA THR A 318 -11.56 3.85 -1.85
C THR A 318 -10.13 4.39 -1.86
N ASP A 319 -9.14 3.54 -1.53
CA ASP A 319 -7.71 3.87 -1.57
C ASP A 319 -7.35 4.49 -2.91
N THR A 320 -6.62 5.62 -2.84
CA THR A 320 -5.97 6.18 -4.01
C THR A 320 -4.78 5.30 -4.37
N ASN A 321 -5.07 4.24 -5.12
CA ASN A 321 -4.11 3.24 -5.56
C ASN A 321 -3.46 3.59 -6.90
N SER A 322 -3.68 4.81 -7.40
CA SER A 322 -3.06 5.29 -8.63
C SER A 322 -2.80 6.80 -8.62
N ILE A 323 -1.76 7.23 -9.34
CA ILE A 323 -1.43 8.64 -9.57
C ILE A 323 -1.10 8.84 -11.05
N THR A 324 -1.50 9.97 -11.61
CA THR A 324 -1.11 10.38 -12.95
C THR A 324 -0.10 11.53 -12.86
N CYS A 325 1.07 11.33 -13.46
CA CYS A 325 2.13 12.34 -13.53
C CYS A 325 2.28 12.84 -14.97
N HIS A 326 2.53 14.14 -15.12
CA HIS A 326 2.65 14.81 -16.41
C HIS A 326 4.06 15.36 -16.60
N HIS A 327 4.58 15.27 -17.83
CA HIS A 327 5.85 15.84 -18.24
C HIS A 327 5.68 16.48 -19.62
N ASP A 328 5.90 17.78 -19.69
CA ASP A 328 5.78 18.54 -20.93
C ASP A 328 7.17 19.07 -21.36
N PHE A 329 7.47 18.96 -22.65
CA PHE A 329 8.67 19.54 -23.22
C PHE A 329 8.42 20.01 -24.65
N THR A 330 9.21 20.98 -25.08
CA THR A 330 9.15 21.51 -26.44
C THR A 330 10.42 21.16 -27.18
N VAL A 331 10.29 20.64 -28.39
CA VAL A 331 11.39 20.41 -29.34
C VAL A 331 11.35 21.49 -30.42
N ALA A 332 12.50 22.07 -30.75
CA ALA A 332 12.65 23.06 -31.81
C ALA A 332 13.71 22.62 -32.81
N ASP A 333 13.51 22.98 -34.06
CA ASP A 333 14.58 22.96 -35.04
C ASP A 333 15.49 24.15 -34.76
N CYS A 334 16.70 23.86 -34.30
CA CYS A 334 17.70 24.86 -33.93
C CYS A 334 18.85 24.94 -34.93
N ASP A 335 18.84 24.09 -35.95
CA ASP A 335 19.91 24.10 -36.92
C ASP A 335 19.85 25.43 -37.69
N ALA A 336 21.02 26.04 -37.88
CA ALA A 336 21.10 27.25 -38.69
C ALA A 336 20.61 26.90 -40.10
N PRO A 337 19.87 27.78 -40.80
CA PRO A 337 19.46 27.51 -42.18
C PRO A 337 20.69 27.12 -42.98
N GLU A 338 20.74 25.87 -43.46
CA GLU A 338 21.80 25.48 -44.38
C GLU A 338 21.65 26.35 -45.62
N LEU A 339 22.61 27.25 -45.84
CA LEU A 339 22.71 28.00 -47.09
C LEU A 339 22.92 26.98 -48.21
N PHE A 340 21.85 26.62 -48.92
CA PHE A 340 21.81 25.78 -50.12
C PHE A 340 23.06 24.90 -50.23
N SER A 341 23.14 23.88 -49.36
CA SER A 341 24.30 23.02 -49.40
C SER A 341 24.18 22.21 -50.70
N ALA A 342 25.00 22.53 -51.70
CA ALA A 342 25.21 21.68 -52.88
C ALA A 342 25.93 20.36 -52.48
N THR A 343 25.75 19.95 -51.23
CA THR A 343 26.22 18.69 -50.69
C THR A 343 25.21 17.61 -51.06
N PRO A 344 25.65 16.37 -51.28
CA PRO A 344 24.75 15.26 -51.57
C PRO A 344 23.63 15.08 -50.54
N ALA A 345 23.85 15.47 -49.28
CA ALA A 345 22.88 15.36 -48.19
C ALA A 345 21.69 16.33 -48.31
N GLY A 346 21.90 17.58 -48.76
CA GLY A 346 20.80 18.53 -48.96
C GLY A 346 19.88 18.13 -50.12
N VAL A 347 20.47 17.72 -51.25
CA VAL A 347 19.72 17.19 -52.41
C VAL A 347 18.97 15.89 -52.07
N CYS A 348 19.51 15.13 -51.12
CA CYS A 348 18.94 13.88 -50.64
C CYS A 348 17.65 14.09 -49.84
N ALA A 349 17.69 15.02 -48.88
CA ALA A 349 16.55 15.33 -48.03
C ALA A 349 15.30 15.66 -48.87
N ASP A 350 15.46 16.47 -49.93
CA ASP A 350 14.36 16.86 -50.82
C ASP A 350 13.74 15.70 -51.61
N LYS A 351 14.53 14.67 -51.97
CA LYS A 351 14.03 13.52 -52.74
C LYS A 351 13.23 12.53 -51.90
N CYS A 352 13.52 12.47 -50.61
CA CYS A 352 12.87 11.55 -49.68
C CYS A 352 11.80 12.24 -48.82
N ALA A 353 11.75 13.57 -48.82
CA ALA A 353 10.74 14.35 -48.12
C ALA A 353 9.32 13.92 -48.52
N GLY A 354 8.49 13.59 -47.53
CA GLY A 354 7.08 13.21 -47.72
C GLY A 354 6.87 11.76 -48.22
N ASN A 355 7.93 10.97 -48.38
CA ASN A 355 7.81 9.52 -48.62
C ASN A 355 7.53 8.77 -47.31
N SER A 356 6.98 7.57 -47.42
CA SER A 356 6.76 6.70 -46.24
C SER A 356 8.04 6.08 -45.68
N ALA A 357 9.13 6.11 -46.45
CA ALA A 357 10.44 5.59 -46.06
C ALA A 357 11.29 6.73 -45.47
N PRO A 358 11.95 6.57 -44.31
CA PRO A 358 12.69 7.64 -43.68
C PRO A 358 13.87 8.12 -44.54
N GLY A 359 13.99 9.44 -44.70
CA GLY A 359 15.07 10.12 -45.42
C GLY A 359 16.36 10.25 -44.61
N VAL A 360 17.37 10.94 -45.16
CA VAL A 360 18.61 11.20 -44.43
C VAL A 360 18.34 11.96 -43.14
N ASN A 361 18.93 11.46 -42.06
CA ASN A 361 18.81 11.93 -40.69
C ASN A 361 17.43 11.79 -40.01
N GLU A 362 16.48 11.13 -40.65
CA GLU A 362 15.19 10.81 -40.04
C GLU A 362 15.26 9.52 -39.20
N ALA A 363 14.38 9.39 -38.21
CA ALA A 363 14.35 8.23 -37.34
C ALA A 363 13.85 6.98 -38.08
N CYS A 364 14.62 5.91 -38.05
CA CYS A 364 14.34 4.70 -38.83
C CYS A 364 14.15 3.45 -37.97
N GLY A 365 14.34 3.52 -36.66
CA GLY A 365 14.25 2.34 -35.80
C GLY A 365 14.30 2.66 -34.32
N GLY A 366 14.06 1.64 -33.51
CA GLY A 366 13.74 1.80 -32.08
C GLY A 366 12.28 2.20 -31.87
N THR A 367 11.97 2.91 -30.78
CA THR A 367 10.63 3.44 -30.53
C THR A 367 10.55 4.88 -31.03
N VAL A 368 9.82 5.10 -32.13
CA VAL A 368 9.68 6.40 -32.80
C VAL A 368 8.26 6.89 -32.63
N VAL A 369 8.10 8.08 -32.08
CA VAL A 369 6.83 8.79 -31.89
C VAL A 369 6.71 9.84 -33.00
N ARG A 370 5.59 9.82 -33.73
CA ARG A 370 5.32 10.70 -34.87
C ARG A 370 3.97 11.37 -34.72
N SER A 371 3.75 12.48 -35.41
CA SER A 371 2.42 13.06 -35.55
C SER A 371 2.23 13.80 -36.88
N ASP A 372 1.03 13.63 -37.45
CA ASP A 372 0.56 14.32 -38.65
C ASP A 372 -0.22 15.62 -38.33
N ALA A 373 0.00 16.19 -37.15
CA ALA A 373 -0.75 17.32 -36.56
C ALA A 373 -2.20 17.03 -36.11
N THR A 374 -2.74 15.84 -36.40
CA THR A 374 -4.09 15.43 -35.91
C THR A 374 -4.02 14.22 -35.00
N VAL A 375 -3.12 13.29 -35.27
CA VAL A 375 -2.95 12.04 -34.52
C VAL A 375 -1.49 11.87 -34.14
N THR A 376 -1.23 11.40 -32.92
CA THR A 376 0.09 10.87 -32.52
C THR A 376 0.12 9.37 -32.78
N SER A 377 1.24 8.86 -33.32
CA SER A 377 1.43 7.45 -33.63
C SER A 377 2.82 6.97 -33.18
N ILE A 378 2.97 5.67 -32.98
CA ILE A 378 4.24 5.06 -32.57
C ILE A 378 4.62 3.90 -33.48
N SER A 379 5.87 3.89 -33.92
CA SER A 379 6.52 2.75 -34.56
C SER A 379 7.56 2.14 -33.62
N THR A 380 7.63 0.82 -33.56
CA THR A 380 8.65 0.08 -32.81
C THR A 380 9.50 -0.81 -33.70
N THR A 381 9.28 -0.76 -35.02
CA THR A 381 9.95 -1.60 -36.01
C THR A 381 10.91 -0.77 -36.84
N ASP A 382 12.06 -1.34 -37.14
CA ASP A 382 13.01 -0.72 -38.05
C ASP A 382 12.41 -0.63 -39.46
N ALA A 383 12.44 0.57 -40.03
CA ALA A 383 12.05 0.86 -41.39
C ALA A 383 13.28 0.86 -42.31
N GLN A 384 13.06 0.50 -43.56
CA GLN A 384 14.08 0.65 -44.59
C GLN A 384 14.22 2.13 -44.97
N CYS A 385 15.45 2.64 -45.00
CA CYS A 385 15.74 4.00 -45.43
C CYS A 385 15.34 4.22 -46.88
N CYS A 386 14.95 5.46 -47.19
CA CYS A 386 14.56 5.87 -48.53
C CYS A 386 15.70 5.65 -49.55
N THR A 387 15.41 4.94 -50.64
CA THR A 387 16.40 4.60 -51.67
C THR A 387 16.46 5.62 -52.82
N ASP A 388 15.50 6.54 -52.90
CA ASP A 388 15.37 7.50 -54.02
C ASP A 388 16.46 8.57 -54.01
N CYS A 389 16.99 8.83 -52.82
CA CYS A 389 18.16 9.68 -52.64
C CYS A 389 19.47 8.92 -52.92
N ASP A 390 19.73 7.86 -52.15
CA ASP A 390 20.97 7.11 -52.14
C ASP A 390 20.64 5.67 -51.71
N PRO A 391 20.93 4.66 -52.56
CA PRO A 391 20.63 3.27 -52.24
C PRO A 391 21.44 2.74 -51.04
N ASP A 392 22.50 3.43 -50.63
CA ASP A 392 23.40 3.01 -49.56
C ASP A 392 23.00 3.56 -48.18
N LEU A 393 21.89 4.29 -48.05
CA LEU A 393 21.41 4.73 -46.74
C LEU A 393 21.10 3.55 -45.82
N VAL A 394 21.72 3.57 -44.64
CA VAL A 394 21.59 2.50 -43.66
C VAL A 394 20.99 3.03 -42.36
N CYS A 395 20.10 2.23 -41.79
CA CYS A 395 19.47 2.52 -40.51
C CYS A 395 20.41 2.12 -39.36
N VAL A 396 21.02 3.11 -38.71
CA VAL A 396 22.08 2.88 -37.70
C VAL A 396 21.64 3.30 -36.31
N ALA A 397 22.24 2.71 -35.28
CA ALA A 397 22.01 3.17 -33.90
C ALA A 397 22.56 4.59 -33.68
N VAL A 398 21.78 5.40 -32.96
CA VAL A 398 22.18 6.72 -32.50
C VAL A 398 22.70 6.61 -31.08
N SER A 399 23.95 7.03 -30.88
CA SER A 399 24.61 6.93 -29.57
C SER A 399 24.59 5.48 -29.02
N GLN A 400 24.46 5.30 -27.71
CA GLN A 400 24.30 4.01 -27.04
C GLN A 400 22.82 3.67 -26.78
N THR A 401 21.90 4.12 -27.63
CA THR A 401 20.45 3.91 -27.46
C THR A 401 19.90 2.88 -28.44
N SER A 402 18.64 2.46 -28.23
CA SER A 402 17.90 1.63 -29.18
C SER A 402 17.38 2.40 -30.38
N VAL A 403 17.38 3.74 -30.33
CA VAL A 403 16.91 4.61 -31.40
C VAL A 403 17.89 4.57 -32.57
N LYS A 404 17.33 4.53 -33.78
CA LYS A 404 18.11 4.49 -35.01
C LYS A 404 17.75 5.63 -35.97
N ARG A 405 18.72 6.02 -36.79
CA ARG A 405 18.60 7.08 -37.80
C ARG A 405 19.15 6.63 -39.14
N CYS A 406 18.53 7.05 -40.23
CA CYS A 406 19.07 6.83 -41.58
C CYS A 406 20.27 7.75 -41.81
N GLN A 407 21.42 7.17 -42.12
CA GLN A 407 22.62 7.94 -42.44
C GLN A 407 23.42 7.27 -43.57
N MET A 408 24.25 8.07 -44.24
CA MET A 408 25.20 7.52 -45.21
C MET A 408 26.21 6.60 -44.49
N PRO A 409 26.64 5.49 -45.10
CA PRO A 409 27.70 4.68 -44.55
C PRO A 409 28.92 5.57 -44.33
N SER A 410 29.50 5.55 -43.13
CA SER A 410 30.75 6.26 -42.87
C SER A 410 31.80 5.71 -43.82
N VAL A 411 32.18 6.50 -44.83
CA VAL A 411 33.23 6.12 -45.78
C VAL A 411 34.53 6.05 -45.00
N THR A 412 35.03 4.83 -44.72
CA THR A 412 36.42 4.64 -44.31
C THR A 412 37.28 5.28 -45.40
N PRO A 413 38.15 6.27 -45.11
CA PRO A 413 38.90 6.91 -46.16
C PRO A 413 39.79 5.84 -46.83
N LEU A 414 39.54 5.60 -48.11
CA LEU A 414 40.42 4.83 -48.98
C LEU A 414 41.80 5.49 -48.91
N MET A 415 42.73 4.84 -48.20
CA MET A 415 44.15 5.15 -48.28
C MET A 415 44.53 5.10 -49.76
N LEU A 416 44.88 6.25 -50.35
CA LEU A 416 45.49 6.33 -51.67
C LEU A 416 46.77 5.46 -51.62
N ALA A 417 46.72 4.28 -52.23
CA ALA A 417 47.91 3.56 -52.60
C ALA A 417 48.59 4.40 -53.69
N ALA A 418 49.72 5.02 -53.34
CA ALA A 418 50.60 5.64 -54.32
C ALA A 418 51.05 4.55 -55.30
N THR A 419 50.60 4.68 -56.54
CA THR A 419 51.22 4.02 -57.69
C THR A 419 52.58 4.66 -57.90
N GLU A 420 53.66 3.94 -57.58
CA GLU A 420 54.98 4.22 -58.13
C GLU A 420 54.96 3.83 -59.62
N GLU A 421 55.07 4.83 -60.49
CA GLU A 421 55.57 4.68 -61.86
C GLU A 421 56.93 5.36 -61.94
N GLY A 422 57.94 4.66 -62.50
CA GLY A 422 59.18 5.24 -63.04
C GLY A 422 60.47 4.75 -62.42
#